data_AF-A0A537R3A8-F1
#
_entry.id   AF-A0A537R3A8-F1
#
_cell.length_a   1.000
_cell.length_b   1.000
_cell.length_c   1.000
_cell.angle_alpha   90.00
_cell.angle_beta   90.00
_cell.angle_gamma   90.00
#
_symmetry.space_group_name_H-M   'P 1'
#
loop_
_entity.id
_entity.type
_entity.pdbx_description
1 polymer ?
#
loop_
_entity_poly.entity_id
_entity_poly.type
_entity_poly.pdbx_seq_one_letter_code
_entity_poly.pdbx_strand_id
1 'polypeptide(L)'
;MRSKELGAKLADLAAEFERDGYRPEALQAQVSEEEARKRWGALLAFHKAQGHFLVTNGPYKLKAWSAERVTLEAFRDLTYPLGVGSYDAYAVPRWGFITKMEWKGNRLVASGEIEVIEKFQRSYRLVRTPLKSVPADVLRRAAPECRYLVMDSSGRAVGTGAATLGTEAGFQIDVTDRLPPGNYTLSVLMAVNGNVIHPDVKQFSFAIHK
;
A
#
# COMPACT_ATOMS: atom_id res chain seq x y z
N MET A 1 -35.89 7.10 12.46
CA MET A 1 -35.78 6.55 11.10
C MET A 1 -35.35 7.71 10.20
N ARG A 2 -34.17 7.69 9.57
CA ARG A 2 -33.91 8.71 8.53
C ARG A 2 -34.99 8.56 7.45
N SER A 3 -35.49 9.69 6.95
CA SER A 3 -36.74 9.76 6.21
C SER A 3 -36.73 8.83 4.99
N LYS A 4 -37.78 8.01 4.80
CA LYS A 4 -38.01 7.26 3.56
C LYS A 4 -37.99 8.18 2.33
N GLU A 5 -38.41 9.43 2.53
CA GLU A 5 -38.36 10.48 1.53
C GLU A 5 -36.92 10.82 1.09
N LEU A 6 -35.96 10.83 2.02
CA LEU A 6 -34.54 11.03 1.68
C LEU A 6 -34.01 9.83 0.88
N GLY A 7 -34.40 8.61 1.25
CA GLY A 7 -34.04 7.41 0.49
C GLY A 7 -34.57 7.46 -0.94
N ALA A 8 -35.82 7.88 -1.13
CA ALA A 8 -36.41 8.06 -2.46
C ALA A 8 -35.67 9.13 -3.27
N LYS A 9 -35.42 10.31 -2.70
CA LYS A 9 -34.66 11.38 -3.37
C LYS A 9 -33.26 10.94 -3.80
N LEU A 10 -32.56 10.15 -2.97
CA LEU A 10 -31.24 9.62 -3.31
C LEU A 10 -31.32 8.56 -4.42
N ALA A 11 -32.39 7.76 -4.47
CA ALA A 11 -32.61 6.81 -5.54
C ALA A 11 -32.89 7.52 -6.87
N ASP A 12 -33.72 8.56 -6.87
CA ASP A 12 -34.00 9.36 -8.06
C ASP A 12 -32.72 10.02 -8.59
N LEU A 13 -31.92 10.62 -7.69
CA LEU A 13 -30.63 11.23 -8.05
C LEU A 13 -29.64 10.21 -8.62
N ALA A 14 -29.54 9.02 -8.04
CA ALA A 14 -28.66 7.97 -8.54
C ALA A 14 -29.11 7.45 -9.92
N ALA A 15 -30.43 7.41 -10.19
CA ALA A 15 -30.97 7.07 -11.50
C ALA A 15 -30.70 8.14 -12.56
N GLU A 16 -30.79 9.41 -12.19
CA GLU A 16 -30.37 10.53 -13.04
C GLU A 16 -28.88 10.43 -13.38
N PHE A 17 -28.03 10.23 -12.38
CA PHE A 17 -26.58 10.09 -12.57
C PHE A 17 -26.20 8.86 -13.41
N GLU A 18 -26.92 7.74 -13.26
CA GLU A 18 -26.76 6.59 -14.14
C GLU A 18 -27.13 6.93 -15.59
N ARG A 19 -28.28 7.56 -15.83
CA ARG A 19 -28.72 7.91 -17.18
C ARG A 19 -27.77 8.89 -17.86
N ASP A 20 -27.17 9.79 -17.09
CA ASP A 20 -26.34 10.86 -17.63
C ASP A 20 -24.85 10.47 -17.68
N GLY A 21 -24.48 9.31 -17.11
CA GLY A 21 -23.06 8.92 -16.97
C GLY A 21 -22.28 9.92 -16.12
N TYR A 22 -22.95 10.50 -15.12
CA TYR A 22 -22.42 11.61 -14.34
C TYR A 22 -21.15 11.20 -13.60
N ARG A 23 -20.14 12.08 -13.68
CA ARG A 23 -18.88 11.94 -12.97
C ARG A 23 -18.38 13.33 -12.59
N PRO A 24 -17.99 13.54 -11.31
CA PRO A 24 -17.35 14.79 -10.90
C PRO A 24 -16.15 15.11 -11.78
N GLU A 25 -15.90 16.40 -12.04
CA GLU A 25 -14.83 16.87 -12.93
C GLU A 25 -13.47 16.22 -12.61
N ALA A 26 -13.08 16.17 -11.34
CA ALA A 26 -11.84 15.56 -10.88
C ALA A 26 -11.68 14.06 -11.23
N LEU A 27 -12.79 13.36 -11.51
CA LEU A 27 -12.80 11.93 -11.84
C LEU A 27 -12.98 11.66 -13.34
N GLN A 28 -13.24 12.69 -14.16
CA GLN A 28 -13.49 12.53 -15.59
C GLN A 28 -12.31 11.89 -16.35
N ALA A 29 -11.08 12.15 -15.90
CA ALA A 29 -9.87 11.58 -16.49
C ALA A 29 -9.61 10.11 -16.10
N GLN A 30 -10.27 9.62 -15.05
CA GLN A 30 -10.01 8.28 -14.47
C GLN A 30 -11.16 7.30 -14.67
N VAL A 31 -12.38 7.80 -14.92
CA VAL A 31 -13.59 6.99 -15.02
C VAL A 31 -14.32 7.35 -16.31
N SER A 32 -14.56 6.36 -17.16
CA SER A 32 -15.35 6.55 -18.39
C SER A 32 -16.83 6.75 -18.08
N GLU A 33 -17.59 7.28 -19.03
CA GLU A 33 -19.05 7.38 -18.90
C GLU A 33 -19.69 6.03 -18.67
N GLU A 34 -19.33 5.03 -19.46
CA GLU A 34 -19.86 3.68 -19.34
C GLU A 34 -19.59 3.10 -17.94
N GLU A 35 -18.38 3.31 -17.41
CA GLU A 35 -18.04 2.86 -16.07
C GLU A 35 -18.83 3.61 -14.99
N ALA A 36 -19.04 4.92 -15.16
CA ALA A 36 -19.89 5.71 -14.26
C ALA A 36 -21.33 5.17 -14.26
N ARG A 37 -21.92 4.90 -15.44
CA ARG A 37 -23.26 4.30 -15.54
C ARG A 37 -23.34 2.98 -14.78
N LYS A 38 -22.38 2.08 -15.01
CA LYS A 38 -22.31 0.77 -14.31
C LYS A 38 -22.24 0.95 -12.80
N ARG A 39 -21.44 1.91 -12.30
CA ARG A 39 -21.30 2.18 -10.86
C ARG A 39 -22.58 2.73 -10.24
N TRP A 40 -23.26 3.68 -10.90
CA TRP A 40 -24.55 4.20 -10.44
C TRP A 40 -25.67 3.15 -10.46
N GLY A 41 -25.75 2.36 -11.54
CA GLY A 41 -26.68 1.23 -11.63
C GLY A 41 -26.44 0.18 -10.54
N ALA A 42 -25.17 -0.12 -10.24
CA ALA A 42 -24.80 -1.01 -9.14
C ALA A 42 -25.23 -0.43 -7.77
N LEU A 43 -25.09 0.88 -7.56
CA LEU A 43 -25.54 1.55 -6.35
C LEU A 43 -27.08 1.47 -6.18
N LEU A 44 -27.84 1.63 -7.28
CA LEU A 44 -29.29 1.46 -7.26
C LEU A 44 -29.70 0.02 -6.96
N ALA A 45 -29.04 -0.95 -7.59
CA ALA A 45 -29.28 -2.38 -7.32
C ALA A 45 -28.98 -2.71 -5.85
N PHE A 46 -27.89 -2.17 -5.30
CA PHE A 46 -27.54 -2.29 -3.89
C PHE A 46 -28.62 -1.69 -2.99
N HIS A 47 -29.10 -0.48 -3.27
CA HIS A 47 -30.18 0.13 -2.51
C HIS A 47 -31.47 -0.69 -2.56
N LYS A 48 -31.85 -1.23 -3.73
CA LYS A 48 -33.02 -2.12 -3.86
C LYS A 48 -32.88 -3.38 -3.00
N ALA A 49 -31.68 -3.94 -2.91
CA ALA A 49 -31.42 -5.15 -2.14
C ALA A 49 -31.28 -4.92 -0.62
N GLN A 50 -30.66 -3.81 -0.21
CA GLN A 50 -30.29 -3.55 1.20
C GLN A 50 -31.17 -2.50 1.89
N GLY A 51 -31.95 -1.72 1.12
CA GLY A 51 -32.79 -0.63 1.64
C GLY A 51 -32.02 0.60 2.11
N HIS A 52 -30.72 0.72 1.79
CA HIS A 52 -29.88 1.87 2.12
C HIS A 52 -28.75 2.09 1.11
N PHE A 53 -28.12 3.27 1.14
CA PHE A 53 -27.01 3.66 0.25
C PHE A 53 -25.61 3.55 0.89
N LEU A 54 -25.52 3.12 2.16
CA LEU A 54 -24.23 2.96 2.84
C LEU A 54 -23.47 1.72 2.33
N VAL A 55 -22.63 1.91 1.32
CA VAL A 55 -21.66 0.91 0.87
C VAL A 55 -20.41 1.01 1.74
N THR A 56 -20.07 -0.06 2.46
CA THR A 56 -18.90 -0.09 3.34
C THR A 56 -17.77 -0.90 2.71
N ASN A 57 -16.56 -0.35 2.75
CA ASN A 57 -15.34 -1.09 2.45
C ASN A 57 -14.75 -1.57 3.78
N GLY A 58 -14.90 -2.84 4.10
CA GLY A 58 -14.31 -3.41 5.32
C GLY A 58 -14.93 -4.75 5.72
N PRO A 59 -14.51 -5.31 6.87
CA PRO A 59 -14.96 -6.63 7.31
C PRO A 59 -16.41 -6.64 7.84
N TYR A 60 -17.12 -5.51 7.81
CA TYR A 60 -18.48 -5.38 8.32
C TYR A 60 -19.38 -4.66 7.31
N LYS A 61 -20.64 -5.09 7.22
CA LYS A 61 -21.71 -4.42 6.49
C LYS A 61 -22.85 -4.03 7.44
N LEU A 62 -23.55 -2.96 7.10
CA LEU A 62 -24.75 -2.56 7.82
C LEU A 62 -25.84 -3.61 7.61
N LYS A 63 -26.37 -4.16 8.70
CA LYS A 63 -27.49 -5.12 8.67
C LYS A 63 -28.80 -4.44 8.99
N ALA A 64 -28.80 -3.62 10.04
CA ALA A 64 -29.99 -2.92 10.50
C ALA A 64 -29.61 -1.63 11.21
N TRP A 65 -30.51 -0.65 11.11
CA TRP A 65 -30.37 0.64 11.79
C TRP A 65 -31.73 1.05 12.34
N SER A 66 -31.81 1.33 13.65
CA SER A 66 -32.93 1.98 14.33
C SER A 66 -32.50 3.27 15.04
N ALA A 67 -33.44 3.99 15.65
CA ALA A 67 -33.11 5.19 16.42
C ALA A 67 -32.16 4.91 17.61
N GLU A 68 -32.18 3.68 18.13
CA GLU A 68 -31.48 3.30 19.36
C GLU A 68 -30.30 2.36 19.10
N ARG A 69 -30.25 1.70 17.93
CA ARG A 69 -29.27 0.64 17.65
C ARG A 69 -28.83 0.64 16.20
N VAL A 70 -27.53 0.47 16.01
CA VAL A 70 -26.94 0.10 14.73
C VAL A 70 -26.39 -1.32 14.85
N THR A 71 -26.76 -2.20 13.93
CA THR A 71 -26.28 -3.58 13.88
C THR A 71 -25.45 -3.77 12.63
N LEU A 72 -24.20 -4.16 12.84
CA LEU A 72 -23.26 -4.52 11.79
C LEU A 72 -23.09 -6.03 11.78
N GLU A 73 -23.00 -6.63 10.60
CA GLU A 73 -22.65 -8.04 10.45
C GLU A 73 -21.32 -8.20 9.72
N ALA A 74 -20.55 -9.19 10.13
CA ALA A 74 -19.27 -9.47 9.50
C ALA A 74 -19.49 -9.95 8.06
N PHE A 75 -18.72 -9.41 7.13
CA PHE A 75 -18.65 -9.89 5.76
C PHE A 75 -17.98 -11.27 5.77
N ARG A 76 -18.72 -12.30 5.37
CA ARG A 76 -18.26 -13.71 5.34
C ARG A 76 -18.31 -14.30 3.93
N ASP A 77 -18.30 -13.45 2.93
CA ASP A 77 -18.21 -13.86 1.54
C ASP A 77 -16.76 -14.14 1.19
N LEU A 78 -16.47 -15.38 0.77
CA LEU A 78 -15.13 -15.82 0.39
C LEU A 78 -14.65 -15.18 -0.93
N THR A 79 -15.56 -14.59 -1.71
CA THR A 79 -15.22 -13.82 -2.91
C THR A 79 -14.79 -12.39 -2.60
N TYR A 80 -14.93 -11.94 -1.35
CA TYR A 80 -14.51 -10.61 -0.94
C TYR A 80 -12.98 -10.51 -0.94
N PRO A 81 -12.39 -9.58 -1.70
CA PRO A 81 -10.94 -9.50 -1.84
C PRO A 81 -10.25 -9.01 -0.55
N LEU A 82 -11.01 -8.43 0.38
CA LEU A 82 -10.49 -7.80 1.59
C LEU A 82 -10.84 -8.64 2.83
N GLY A 83 -10.07 -9.70 3.06
CA GLY A 83 -10.20 -10.55 4.24
C GLY A 83 -9.73 -9.88 5.54
N VAL A 84 -9.89 -10.59 6.66
CA VAL A 84 -9.35 -10.17 7.98
C VAL A 84 -7.85 -9.89 7.85
N GLY A 85 -7.43 -8.71 8.32
CA GLY A 85 -6.04 -8.29 8.30
C GLY A 85 -5.60 -7.53 7.04
N SER A 86 -6.49 -7.29 6.08
CA SER A 86 -6.18 -6.54 4.85
C SER A 86 -5.64 -5.12 5.10
N TYR A 87 -5.97 -4.53 6.25
CA TYR A 87 -5.53 -3.20 6.66
C TYR A 87 -4.54 -3.22 7.83
N ASP A 88 -4.07 -4.39 8.28
CA ASP A 88 -3.16 -4.51 9.44
C ASP A 88 -1.88 -3.69 9.23
N ALA A 89 -1.41 -3.56 7.99
CA ALA A 89 -0.21 -2.79 7.66
C ALA A 89 -0.32 -1.28 7.98
N TYR A 90 -1.54 -0.73 8.05
CA TYR A 90 -1.77 0.67 8.41
C TYR A 90 -1.96 0.85 9.92
N ALA A 91 -2.57 -0.13 10.59
CA ALA A 91 -2.76 -0.11 12.03
C ALA A 91 -1.45 -0.42 12.79
N VAL A 92 -0.61 -1.27 12.20
CA VAL A 92 0.68 -1.69 12.73
C VAL A 92 1.74 -1.43 11.66
N PRO A 93 2.22 -0.18 11.53
CA PRO A 93 3.25 0.15 10.56
C PRO A 93 4.52 -0.63 10.87
N ARG A 94 5.05 -1.32 9.87
CA ARG A 94 6.25 -2.16 9.99
C ARG A 94 7.47 -1.42 9.51
N TRP A 95 8.61 -1.66 10.13
CA TRP A 95 9.89 -1.09 9.72
C TRP A 95 10.78 -2.07 8.97
N GLY A 96 11.58 -1.51 8.05
CA GLY A 96 12.66 -2.20 7.37
C GLY A 96 14.01 -1.63 7.82
N PHE A 97 15.01 -2.49 7.91
CA PHE A 97 16.34 -2.15 8.38
C PHE A 97 17.38 -2.65 7.40
N ILE A 98 18.27 -1.77 6.96
CA ILE A 98 19.43 -2.18 6.14
C ILE A 98 20.52 -2.65 7.11
N THR A 99 20.89 -3.92 7.03
CA THR A 99 21.90 -4.51 7.93
C THR A 99 23.26 -4.67 7.27
N LYS A 100 23.30 -4.79 5.94
CA LYS A 100 24.55 -4.92 5.19
C LYS A 100 24.43 -4.34 3.79
N MET A 101 25.48 -3.64 3.35
CA MET A 101 25.68 -3.20 1.97
C MET A 101 27.06 -3.66 1.51
N GLU A 102 27.13 -4.32 0.36
CA GLU A 102 28.39 -4.82 -0.18
C GLU A 102 28.39 -4.83 -1.71
N TRP A 103 29.58 -4.71 -2.31
CA TRP A 103 29.74 -4.94 -3.74
C TRP A 103 29.70 -6.43 -4.04
N LYS A 104 28.82 -6.82 -4.97
CA LYS A 104 28.86 -8.13 -5.64
C LYS A 104 29.14 -7.90 -7.13
N GLY A 105 30.40 -8.05 -7.53
CA GLY A 105 30.84 -7.67 -8.87
C GLY A 105 30.69 -6.17 -9.09
N ASN A 106 30.02 -5.76 -10.17
CA ASN A 106 29.78 -4.34 -10.50
C ASN A 106 28.48 -3.76 -9.91
N ARG A 107 27.82 -4.48 -8.98
CA ARG A 107 26.56 -4.07 -8.37
C ARG A 107 26.69 -3.93 -6.87
N LEU A 108 26.10 -2.87 -6.32
CA LEU A 108 25.93 -2.77 -4.88
C LEU A 108 24.68 -3.58 -4.48
N VAL A 109 24.83 -4.43 -3.48
CA VAL A 109 23.73 -5.23 -2.94
C VAL A 109 23.47 -4.82 -1.50
N ALA A 110 22.25 -4.37 -1.22
CA ALA A 110 21.78 -4.11 0.12
C ALA A 110 20.94 -5.29 0.62
N SER A 111 21.18 -5.71 1.86
CA SER A 111 20.39 -6.75 2.54
C SER A 111 19.99 -6.27 3.92
N GLY A 112 18.97 -6.93 4.49
CA GLY A 112 18.34 -6.38 5.67
C GLY A 112 17.34 -7.30 6.35
N GLU A 113 16.64 -6.68 7.28
CA GLU A 113 15.62 -7.28 8.11
C GLU A 113 14.34 -6.45 8.00
N ILE A 114 13.21 -7.08 8.24
CA ILE A 114 11.92 -6.40 8.39
C ILE A 114 11.26 -6.82 9.68
N GLU A 115 10.40 -5.98 10.22
CA GLU A 115 9.50 -6.39 11.29
C GLU A 115 8.41 -7.30 10.75
N VAL A 116 8.25 -8.45 11.40
CA VAL A 116 7.18 -9.40 11.13
C VAL A 116 6.30 -9.49 12.37
N ILE A 117 4.98 -9.57 12.16
CA ILE A 117 4.02 -9.75 13.24
C ILE A 117 4.04 -11.23 13.64
N GLU A 118 4.36 -11.49 14.90
CA GLU A 118 4.14 -12.78 15.54
C GLU A 118 2.90 -12.66 16.44
N LYS A 119 1.83 -13.36 16.07
CA LYS A 119 0.54 -13.31 16.79
C LYS A 119 0.49 -14.42 17.85
N PHE A 120 0.16 -14.04 19.08
CA PHE A 120 -0.11 -14.94 20.20
C PHE A 120 -1.50 -14.62 20.76
N GLN A 121 -2.51 -15.41 20.39
CA GLN A 121 -3.91 -15.15 20.71
C GLN A 121 -4.35 -13.73 20.27
N ARG A 122 -4.75 -12.86 21.22
CA ARG A 122 -5.17 -11.47 20.99
C ARG A 122 -4.02 -10.46 21.10
N SER A 123 -2.82 -10.94 21.40
CA SER A 123 -1.61 -10.12 21.49
C SER A 123 -0.74 -10.35 20.28
N TYR A 124 0.09 -9.37 19.95
CA TYR A 124 1.11 -9.50 18.94
C TYR A 124 2.42 -8.88 19.42
N ARG A 125 3.53 -9.34 18.84
CA ARG A 125 4.81 -8.65 18.92
C ARG A 125 5.39 -8.48 17.53
N LEU A 126 6.18 -7.42 17.36
CA LEU A 126 6.97 -7.19 16.17
C LEU A 126 8.35 -7.80 16.40
N VAL A 127 8.79 -8.65 15.47
CA VAL A 127 10.10 -9.32 15.54
C VAL A 127 10.88 -8.98 14.28
N ARG A 128 12.12 -8.50 14.46
CA ARG A 128 13.05 -8.29 13.36
C ARG A 128 13.47 -9.64 12.79
N THR A 129 13.16 -9.85 11.51
CA THR A 129 13.42 -11.10 10.82
C THR A 129 14.25 -10.81 9.56
N PRO A 130 15.39 -11.49 9.35
CA PRO A 130 16.16 -11.37 8.11
C PRO A 130 15.29 -11.67 6.89
N LEU A 131 15.41 -10.85 5.84
CA LEU A 131 14.58 -10.99 4.62
C LEU A 131 14.60 -12.42 4.05
N LYS A 132 15.78 -13.07 4.08
CA LYS A 132 15.98 -14.46 3.66
C LYS A 132 15.21 -15.51 4.47
N SER A 133 14.81 -15.16 5.70
CA SER A 133 14.10 -16.03 6.64
C SER A 133 12.60 -15.72 6.69
N VAL A 134 12.12 -14.68 5.99
CA VAL A 134 10.70 -14.34 5.94
C VAL A 134 9.98 -15.25 4.95
N PRO A 135 8.84 -15.88 5.32
CA PRO A 135 8.04 -16.66 4.39
C PRO A 135 7.61 -15.85 3.16
N ALA A 136 7.61 -16.46 1.98
CA ALA A 136 7.39 -15.75 0.71
C ALA A 136 6.04 -15.03 0.62
N ASP A 137 4.98 -15.59 1.20
CA ASP A 137 3.65 -14.98 1.23
C ASP A 137 3.60 -13.75 2.16
N VAL A 138 4.34 -13.77 3.26
CA VAL A 138 4.50 -12.65 4.19
C VAL A 138 5.33 -11.56 3.52
N LEU A 139 6.42 -11.93 2.85
CA LEU A 139 7.31 -11.03 2.14
C LEU A 139 6.60 -10.31 0.98
N ARG A 140 5.80 -11.05 0.20
CA ARG A 140 4.96 -10.47 -0.86
C ARG A 140 3.95 -9.46 -0.31
N ARG A 141 3.34 -9.74 0.85
CA ARG A 141 2.41 -8.82 1.52
C ARG A 141 3.12 -7.64 2.18
N ALA A 142 4.35 -7.82 2.64
CA ALA A 142 5.18 -6.75 3.18
C ALA A 142 5.68 -5.81 2.07
N ALA A 143 5.85 -6.32 0.85
CA ALA A 143 6.29 -5.58 -0.34
C ALA A 143 7.48 -4.66 -0.04
N PRO A 144 8.60 -5.19 0.47
CA PRO A 144 9.72 -4.35 0.86
C PRO A 144 10.36 -3.73 -0.39
N GLU A 145 10.63 -2.44 -0.31
CA GLU A 145 11.21 -1.63 -1.39
C GLU A 145 12.43 -0.90 -0.83
N CYS A 146 13.56 -1.00 -1.52
CA CYS A 146 14.75 -0.26 -1.17
C CYS A 146 14.79 1.04 -1.96
N ARG A 147 14.85 2.18 -1.29
CA ARG A 147 14.97 3.50 -1.93
C ARG A 147 16.34 4.09 -1.65
N TYR A 148 16.91 4.75 -2.65
CA TYR A 148 18.25 5.29 -2.54
C TYR A 148 18.39 6.69 -3.12
N LEU A 149 19.38 7.40 -2.59
CA LEU A 149 19.85 8.71 -2.99
C LEU A 149 21.37 8.68 -3.11
N VAL A 150 21.91 9.08 -4.25
CA VAL A 150 23.35 9.25 -4.48
C VAL A 150 23.70 10.72 -4.35
N MET A 151 24.71 11.01 -3.55
CA MET A 151 25.29 12.34 -3.40
C MET A 151 26.72 12.36 -3.92
N ASP A 152 27.12 13.47 -4.56
CA ASP A 152 28.52 13.73 -4.91
C ASP A 152 29.33 14.19 -3.69
N SER A 153 30.63 14.42 -3.87
CA SER A 153 31.54 14.89 -2.81
C SER A 153 31.19 16.26 -2.23
N SER A 154 30.35 17.04 -2.91
CA SER A 154 29.83 18.33 -2.41
C SER A 154 28.52 18.18 -1.65
N GLY A 155 27.99 16.96 -1.52
CA GLY A 155 26.71 16.67 -0.88
C GLY A 155 25.50 16.94 -1.78
N ARG A 156 25.69 17.19 -3.08
CA ARG A 156 24.57 17.41 -4.01
C ARG A 156 24.00 16.08 -4.45
N ALA A 157 22.68 15.99 -4.50
CA ALA A 157 21.98 14.83 -5.06
C ALA A 157 22.25 14.71 -6.57
N VAL A 158 22.87 13.60 -6.98
CA VAL A 158 23.22 13.31 -8.38
C VAL A 158 22.49 12.07 -8.92
N GLY A 159 21.74 11.37 -8.09
CA GLY A 159 20.92 10.25 -8.52
C GLY A 159 19.94 9.79 -7.44
N THR A 160 18.83 9.22 -7.85
CA THR A 160 17.86 8.58 -6.95
C THR A 160 17.21 7.41 -7.67
N GLY A 161 16.68 6.47 -6.91
CA GLY A 161 15.90 5.38 -7.46
C GLY A 161 15.34 4.47 -6.40
N ALA A 162 14.72 3.40 -6.89
CA ALA A 162 14.24 2.30 -6.09
C ALA A 162 14.78 0.99 -6.65
N ALA A 163 15.00 0.03 -5.76
CA ALA A 163 15.37 -1.34 -6.06
C ALA A 163 14.33 -2.27 -5.44
N THR A 164 13.86 -3.22 -6.24
CA THR A 164 12.98 -4.30 -5.78
C THR A 164 13.82 -5.44 -5.22
N LEU A 165 13.21 -6.23 -4.33
CA LEU A 165 13.88 -7.39 -3.75
C LEU A 165 14.17 -8.45 -4.82
N GLY A 166 15.44 -8.86 -4.95
CA GLY A 166 15.86 -9.93 -5.84
C GLY A 166 15.63 -11.33 -5.26
N THR A 167 15.93 -12.35 -6.05
CA THR A 167 15.73 -13.77 -5.70
C THR A 167 16.54 -14.25 -4.49
N GLU A 168 17.69 -13.63 -4.19
CA GLU A 168 18.53 -13.93 -3.01
C GLU A 168 18.16 -13.12 -1.76
N ALA A 169 16.97 -12.50 -1.72
CA ALA A 169 16.55 -11.62 -0.62
C ALA A 169 17.50 -10.41 -0.39
N GLY A 170 18.13 -9.93 -1.47
CA GLY A 170 18.92 -8.70 -1.51
C GLY A 170 18.39 -7.73 -2.58
N PHE A 171 18.57 -6.43 -2.35
CA PHE A 171 18.24 -5.36 -3.28
C PHE A 171 19.47 -5.02 -4.12
N GLN A 172 19.34 -5.14 -5.44
CA GLN A 172 20.41 -4.78 -6.37
C GLN A 172 20.28 -3.30 -6.75
N ILE A 173 21.32 -2.53 -6.47
CA ILE A 173 21.38 -1.09 -6.69
C ILE A 173 22.39 -0.81 -7.80
N ASP A 174 21.87 -0.52 -8.99
CA ASP A 174 22.64 -0.23 -10.19
C ASP A 174 22.88 1.29 -10.31
N VAL A 175 24.03 1.75 -9.82
CA VAL A 175 24.43 3.18 -9.83
C VAL A 175 25.64 3.49 -10.70
N THR A 176 26.47 2.49 -11.00
CA THR A 176 27.79 2.68 -11.65
C THR A 176 27.69 3.14 -13.09
N ASP A 177 26.79 2.56 -13.89
CA ASP A 177 26.66 2.87 -15.32
C ASP A 177 26.11 4.29 -15.60
N ARG A 178 25.69 5.02 -14.56
CA ARG A 178 24.99 6.31 -14.68
C ARG A 178 25.79 7.50 -14.16
N LEU A 179 26.96 7.25 -13.57
CA LEU A 179 27.72 8.25 -12.84
C LEU A 179 29.13 8.38 -13.42
N PRO A 180 29.64 9.61 -13.61
CA PRO A 180 31.01 9.81 -14.05
C PRO A 180 32.01 9.36 -12.97
N PRO A 181 33.31 9.17 -13.32
CA PRO A 181 34.35 8.90 -12.34
C PRO A 181 34.38 9.95 -11.23
N GLY A 182 34.44 9.51 -9.97
CA GLY A 182 34.33 10.39 -8.81
C GLY A 182 34.02 9.64 -7.51
N ASN A 183 33.94 10.40 -6.41
CA ASN A 183 33.57 9.90 -5.08
C ASN A 183 32.12 10.23 -4.78
N TYR A 184 31.40 9.26 -4.25
CA TYR A 184 29.97 9.34 -4.00
C TYR A 184 29.59 8.75 -2.64
N THR A 185 28.46 9.21 -2.11
CA THR A 185 27.80 8.62 -0.94
C THR A 185 26.41 8.19 -1.34
N LEU A 186 26.12 6.90 -1.14
CA LEU A 186 24.79 6.34 -1.28
C LEU A 186 24.08 6.36 0.08
N SER A 187 22.94 7.01 0.17
CA SER A 187 22.00 6.85 1.29
C SER A 187 20.90 5.89 0.88
N VAL A 188 20.64 4.88 1.69
CA VAL A 188 19.71 3.80 1.42
C VAL A 188 18.74 3.64 2.58
N LEU A 189 17.46 3.44 2.28
CA LEU A 189 16.44 3.03 3.25
C LEU A 189 15.61 1.89 2.70
N MET A 190 14.97 1.15 3.59
CA MET A 190 13.99 0.13 3.23
C MET A 190 12.59 0.54 3.70
N ALA A 191 11.68 0.69 2.74
CA ALA A 191 10.25 0.88 3.01
C ALA A 191 9.55 -0.48 3.08
N VAL A 192 8.69 -0.68 4.08
CA VAL A 192 7.84 -1.87 4.19
C VAL A 192 6.39 -1.41 4.13
N ASN A 193 5.59 -1.95 3.20
CA ASN A 193 4.25 -1.44 2.89
C ASN A 193 4.20 0.08 2.60
N GLY A 194 5.28 0.61 2.02
CA GLY A 194 5.42 2.05 1.78
C GLY A 194 5.62 2.89 3.04
N ASN A 195 5.74 2.28 4.22
CA ASN A 195 6.04 2.99 5.45
C ASN A 195 7.49 3.51 5.43
N VAL A 196 7.62 4.83 5.52
CA VAL A 196 8.89 5.56 5.60
C VAL A 196 8.91 6.50 6.80
N ILE A 197 8.04 6.28 7.79
CA ILE A 197 8.02 7.05 9.03
C ILE A 197 9.20 6.56 9.89
N HIS A 198 10.12 7.47 10.22
CA HIS A 198 11.38 7.20 10.93
C HIS A 198 12.22 6.09 10.26
N PRO A 199 12.66 6.29 9.00
CA PRO A 199 13.37 5.25 8.27
C PRO A 199 14.77 5.04 8.86
N ASP A 200 15.22 3.79 8.91
CA ASP A 200 16.64 3.48 9.13
C ASP A 200 17.40 3.76 7.83
N VAL A 201 18.08 4.91 7.79
CA VAL A 201 18.92 5.29 6.66
C VAL A 201 20.34 4.82 6.90
N LYS A 202 20.90 4.04 5.99
CA LYS A 202 22.31 3.67 5.99
C LYS A 202 23.05 4.38 4.87
N GLN A 203 24.27 4.78 5.16
CA GLN A 203 25.16 5.42 4.19
C GLN A 203 26.29 4.48 3.80
N PHE A 204 26.66 4.53 2.53
CA PHE A 204 27.76 3.77 1.96
C PHE A 204 28.55 4.66 0.99
N SER A 205 29.83 4.87 1.28
CA SER A 205 30.72 5.65 0.41
C SER A 205 31.38 4.74 -0.61
N PHE A 206 31.46 5.20 -1.86
CA PHE A 206 32.08 4.46 -2.96
C PHE A 206 32.73 5.42 -3.96
N ALA A 207 33.63 4.87 -4.77
CA ALA A 207 34.29 5.60 -5.85
C ALA A 207 34.07 4.87 -7.18
N ILE A 208 33.94 5.64 -8.26
CA ILE A 208 33.94 5.13 -9.63
C ILE A 208 35.26 5.52 -10.26
N HIS A 209 36.00 4.51 -10.72
CA HIS A 209 37.26 4.65 -11.44
C HIS A 209 37.03 4.38 -12.93
N LYS A 210 37.85 5.00 -13.79
CA LYS A 210 37.84 4.74 -15.23
C LYS A 210 38.36 3.33 -15.54
#